data_AF-A0A6L4A8X1-F1
#
_entry.id   AF-A0A6L4A8X1-F1
#
_cell.length_a   1.000
_cell.length_b   1.000
_cell.length_c   1.000
_cell.angle_alpha   90.00
_cell.angle_beta   90.00
_cell.angle_gamma   90.00
#
_symmetry.space_group_name_H-M   'P 1'
#
loop_
_entity.id
_entity.type
_entity.pdbx_description
1 polymer ?
#
loop_
_entity_poly.entity_id
_entity_poly.type
_entity_poly.pdbx_seq_one_letter_code
_entity_poly.pdbx_strand_id
1 'polypeptide(L)'
;MEGDTTIIMNIKSDLTVPVITCTTSGEPIELRLSTERATTLAELFKLLSHPVRLQILDILSRHSGQVCVCEIERHFKIRQPTISHHLRLLREGGLIEGEQRGLWVYYHLCADQAERVKALLGQ
;
A
#
# COMPACT_ATOMS: atom_id res chain seq x y z
N MET A 1 3.20 -55.98 -6.95
CA MET A 1 3.58 -55.73 -5.54
C MET A 1 5.09 -55.79 -5.54
N GLU A 2 5.87 -54.75 -5.31
CA GLU A 2 5.70 -53.36 -4.85
C GLU A 2 6.59 -52.49 -5.77
N GLY A 3 6.18 -51.30 -6.19
CA GLY A 3 6.16 -50.12 -5.33
C GLY A 3 7.37 -49.25 -5.69
N ASP A 4 7.37 -48.77 -6.93
CA ASP A 4 8.29 -47.72 -7.37
C ASP A 4 7.66 -46.36 -7.06
N THR A 5 8.48 -45.31 -6.92
CA THR A 5 8.13 -43.88 -6.80
C THR A 5 8.26 -43.27 -5.38
N THR A 6 9.47 -42.73 -5.13
CA THR A 6 9.71 -41.32 -4.72
C THR A 6 9.74 -40.97 -3.22
N ILE A 7 10.98 -40.91 -2.72
CA ILE A 7 11.53 -39.94 -1.75
C ILE A 7 11.17 -38.51 -2.25
N ILE A 8 10.81 -37.46 -1.50
CA ILE A 8 11.53 -36.50 -0.60
C ILE A 8 10.52 -35.30 -0.47
N MET A 9 10.37 -34.48 0.56
CA MET A 9 11.30 -33.85 1.49
C MET A 9 10.58 -33.46 2.79
N ASN A 10 11.14 -33.88 3.93
CA ASN A 10 10.93 -33.20 5.20
C ASN A 10 11.93 -32.03 5.25
N ILE A 11 11.49 -30.81 4.95
CA ILE A 11 12.32 -29.61 5.11
C ILE A 11 12.23 -29.18 6.58
N LYS A 12 13.00 -29.86 7.42
CA LYS A 12 13.52 -29.33 8.68
C LYS A 12 15.01 -29.58 8.66
N SER A 13 15.78 -28.58 8.25
CA SER A 13 17.23 -28.59 8.48
C SER A 13 17.75 -27.16 8.39
N ASP A 14 17.89 -26.57 9.57
CA ASP A 14 18.98 -25.70 9.99
C ASP A 14 19.66 -24.89 8.89
N LEU A 15 19.15 -23.67 8.67
CA LEU A 15 19.92 -22.62 8.04
C LEU A 15 20.87 -22.03 9.10
N THR A 16 21.99 -22.68 9.38
CA THR A 16 23.12 -22.05 10.07
C THR A 16 23.78 -21.06 9.12
N VAL A 17 23.26 -19.83 9.10
CA VAL A 17 23.91 -18.71 8.43
C VAL A 17 25.06 -18.22 9.34
N PRO A 18 26.28 -18.02 8.84
CA PRO A 18 27.36 -17.48 9.65
C PRO A 18 26.99 -16.07 10.10
N VAL A 19 26.81 -15.87 11.41
CA VAL A 19 26.65 -14.54 12.00
C VAL A 19 28.00 -13.85 11.92
N ILE A 20 28.19 -13.00 10.92
CA ILE A 20 29.31 -12.07 10.86
C ILE A 20 29.06 -11.03 11.95
N THR A 21 29.75 -11.15 13.09
CA THR A 21 29.65 -10.16 14.17
C THR A 21 30.47 -8.93 13.80
N CYS A 22 29.80 -7.86 13.40
CA CYS A 22 30.40 -6.54 13.21
C CYS A 22 30.99 -6.08 14.56
N THR A 23 32.31 -5.92 14.65
CA THR A 23 33.05 -5.60 15.88
C THR A 23 33.01 -4.12 16.27
N THR A 24 32.01 -3.36 15.82
CA THR A 24 31.83 -1.97 16.26
C THR A 24 31.38 -1.94 17.71
N SER A 25 32.24 -1.37 18.58
CA SER A 25 31.94 -0.91 19.93
C SER A 25 30.73 0.04 19.89
N GLY A 26 29.53 -0.49 20.10
CA GLY A 26 28.29 0.25 19.94
C GLY A 26 27.23 -0.28 20.88
N GLU A 27 26.48 0.64 21.47
CA GLU A 27 25.27 0.35 22.23
C GLU A 27 24.35 -0.61 21.47
N PRO A 28 23.64 -1.51 22.17
CA PRO A 28 22.77 -2.50 21.52
C PRO A 28 21.73 -1.82 20.63
N ILE A 29 21.64 -2.25 19.36
CA ILE A 29 20.62 -1.78 18.42
C ILE A 29 19.28 -2.36 18.85
N GLU A 30 18.41 -1.52 19.41
CA GLU A 30 17.07 -1.93 19.83
C GLU A 30 16.05 -1.83 18.68
N LEU A 31 15.41 -2.95 18.33
CA LEU A 31 14.25 -2.93 17.44
C LEU A 31 13.03 -2.38 18.18
N ARG A 32 12.61 -1.16 17.84
CA ARG A 32 11.48 -0.46 18.50
C ARG A 32 10.12 -0.69 17.85
N LEU A 33 10.07 -1.28 16.66
CA LEU A 33 8.83 -1.55 15.93
C LEU A 33 8.47 -3.03 16.07
N SER A 34 7.31 -3.32 16.67
CA SER A 34 6.82 -4.69 16.77
C SER A 34 6.48 -5.25 15.38
N THR A 35 6.61 -6.57 15.20
CA THR A 35 6.30 -7.26 13.95
C THR A 35 4.87 -7.00 13.48
N GLU A 36 3.91 -6.98 14.40
CA GLU A 36 2.50 -6.67 14.11
C GLU A 36 2.34 -5.27 13.51
N ARG A 37 2.90 -4.24 14.17
CA ARG A 37 2.86 -2.86 13.65
C ARG A 37 3.59 -2.72 12.33
N ALA A 38 4.74 -3.40 12.17
CA ALA A 38 5.48 -3.42 10.92
C ALA A 38 4.66 -4.00 9.77
N THR A 39 3.88 -5.04 10.04
CA THR A 39 3.02 -5.71 9.05
C THR A 39 1.90 -4.78 8.61
N THR A 40 1.20 -4.14 9.55
CA THR A 40 0.15 -3.16 9.23
C THR A 40 0.70 -1.99 8.40
N LEU A 41 1.88 -1.48 8.75
CA LEU A 41 2.53 -0.41 7.98
C LEU A 41 2.94 -0.89 6.58
N ALA A 42 3.44 -2.11 6.45
CA ALA A 42 3.80 -2.67 5.14
C ALA A 42 2.59 -2.80 4.21
N GLU A 43 1.42 -3.18 4.74
CA GLU A 43 0.17 -3.22 3.96
C GLU A 43 -0.27 -1.84 3.50
N LEU A 44 -0.22 -0.84 4.40
CA LEU A 44 -0.51 0.55 4.06
C LEU A 44 0.47 1.07 2.99
N PHE A 45 1.77 0.81 3.14
CA PHE A 45 2.77 1.23 2.17
C PHE A 45 2.63 0.50 0.84
N LYS A 46 2.22 -0.77 0.84
CA LYS A 46 1.88 -1.50 -0.40
C LYS A 46 0.70 -0.86 -1.11
N LEU A 47 -0.27 -0.34 -0.37
CA LEU A 47 -1.35 0.47 -0.95
C LEU A 47 -0.82 1.83 -1.46
N LEU A 48 0.13 2.48 -0.81
CA LEU A 48 0.61 3.79 -1.25
C LEU A 48 1.70 3.74 -2.34
N SER A 49 2.39 2.61 -2.51
CA SER A 49 3.62 2.50 -3.34
C SER A 49 3.42 2.61 -4.86
N HIS A 50 2.22 2.93 -5.36
CA HIS A 50 1.95 3.06 -6.79
C HIS A 50 1.81 4.54 -7.19
N PRO A 51 2.51 5.00 -8.24
CA PRO A 51 2.56 6.41 -8.61
C PRO A 51 1.18 6.99 -8.91
N VAL A 52 0.33 6.26 -9.64
CA VAL A 52 -1.05 6.70 -9.94
C VAL A 52 -1.88 6.92 -8.68
N ARG A 53 -1.70 6.10 -7.63
CA ARG A 53 -2.47 6.26 -6.39
C ARG A 53 -2.03 7.49 -5.61
N LEU A 54 -0.72 7.77 -5.57
CA LEU A 54 -0.21 9.01 -4.98
C LEU A 54 -0.69 10.25 -5.75
N GLN A 55 -0.73 10.19 -7.08
CA GLN A 55 -1.25 11.29 -7.90
C GLN A 55 -2.76 11.50 -7.71
N ILE A 56 -3.55 10.42 -7.56
CA ILE A 56 -4.97 10.54 -7.20
C ILE A 56 -5.11 11.19 -5.81
N LEU A 57 -4.36 10.75 -4.81
CA LEU A 57 -4.40 11.35 -3.47
C LEU A 57 -3.99 12.83 -3.49
N ASP A 58 -3.01 13.20 -4.30
CA ASP A 58 -2.62 14.60 -4.52
C ASP A 58 -3.78 15.42 -5.10
N ILE A 59 -4.41 14.94 -6.17
CA ILE A 59 -5.60 15.59 -6.75
C ILE A 59 -6.68 15.76 -5.68
N LEU A 60 -7.02 14.71 -4.93
CA LEU A 60 -8.07 14.75 -3.91
C LEU A 60 -7.70 15.61 -2.70
N SER A 61 -6.42 15.77 -2.37
CA SER A 61 -5.96 16.57 -1.22
C SER A 61 -6.07 18.08 -1.46
N ARG A 62 -5.91 18.52 -2.71
CA ARG A 62 -5.95 19.94 -3.11
C ARG A 62 -7.36 20.47 -3.36
N HIS A 63 -8.29 19.57 -3.67
CA HIS A 63 -9.68 19.94 -3.93
C HIS A 63 -10.47 19.70 -2.66
N SER A 64 -10.93 20.78 -2.02
CA SER A 64 -11.71 20.78 -0.76
C SER A 64 -13.09 20.11 -0.86
N GLY A 65 -13.32 19.33 -1.92
CA GLY A 65 -14.58 18.72 -2.27
C GLY A 65 -14.39 17.70 -3.38
N GLN A 66 -15.15 16.62 -3.23
CA GLN A 66 -15.54 15.62 -4.21
C GLN A 66 -15.16 15.91 -5.67
N VAL A 67 -14.20 15.15 -6.19
CA VAL A 67 -13.72 15.21 -7.57
C VAL A 67 -14.39 14.12 -8.40
N CYS A 68 -14.98 14.49 -9.53
CA CYS A 68 -15.59 13.53 -10.45
C CYS A 68 -14.54 12.58 -11.04
N VAL A 69 -14.88 11.30 -11.20
CA VAL A 69 -14.01 10.29 -11.83
C VAL A 69 -13.49 10.73 -13.20
N CYS A 70 -14.31 11.44 -13.99
CA CYS A 70 -13.90 11.91 -15.31
C CYS A 70 -12.81 12.98 -15.24
N GLU A 71 -12.82 13.84 -14.21
CA GLU A 71 -11.76 14.82 -14.00
C GLU A 71 -10.46 14.11 -13.61
N ILE A 72 -10.55 13.12 -12.71
CA ILE A 72 -9.40 12.30 -12.34
C ILE A 72 -8.79 11.64 -13.59
N GLU A 73 -9.61 10.98 -14.40
CA GLU A 73 -9.16 10.27 -15.61
C GLU A 73 -8.47 11.19 -16.62
N ARG A 74 -8.88 12.46 -16.76
CA ARG A 74 -8.25 13.42 -17.69
C ARG A 74 -6.78 13.69 -17.38
N HIS A 75 -6.34 13.49 -16.13
CA HIS A 75 -4.94 13.70 -15.74
C HIS A 75 -4.01 12.55 -16.15
N PHE A 76 -4.54 11.41 -16.61
CA PHE A 76 -3.76 10.22 -16.92
C PHE A 76 -3.83 9.87 -18.41
N LYS A 77 -2.69 9.86 -19.10
CA LYS A 77 -2.58 9.53 -20.54
C LYS A 77 -2.45 8.03 -20.83
N ILE A 78 -3.05 7.15 -20.02
CA ILE A 78 -2.74 5.71 -20.02
C ILE A 78 -3.96 4.83 -20.30
N ARG A 79 -3.76 3.75 -21.07
CA ARG A 79 -4.54 2.51 -20.96
C ARG A 79 -3.76 1.55 -20.05
N GLN A 80 -4.40 1.14 -18.94
CA GLN A 80 -3.96 0.27 -17.82
C GLN A 80 -3.07 0.95 -16.74
N PRO A 81 -3.34 0.76 -15.42
CA PRO A 81 -4.46 0.05 -14.78
C PRO A 81 -5.73 0.90 -14.87
N THR A 82 -6.91 0.30 -14.97
CA THR A 82 -8.17 1.06 -14.92
C THR A 82 -8.13 1.97 -13.69
N ILE A 83 -8.32 3.28 -13.87
CA ILE A 83 -8.36 4.25 -12.75
C ILE A 83 -9.34 3.75 -11.68
N SER A 84 -10.41 3.06 -12.11
CA SER A 84 -11.34 2.30 -11.30
C SER A 84 -10.68 1.29 -10.35
N HIS A 85 -9.66 0.54 -10.78
CA HIS A 85 -8.91 -0.39 -9.93
C HIS A 85 -8.12 0.34 -8.84
N HIS A 86 -7.45 1.44 -9.19
CA HIS A 86 -6.75 2.27 -8.20
C HIS A 86 -7.71 2.89 -7.18
N LEU A 87 -8.82 3.44 -7.65
CA LEU A 87 -9.86 3.99 -6.80
C LEU A 87 -10.45 2.92 -5.89
N ARG A 88 -10.69 1.71 -6.41
CA ARG A 88 -11.17 0.58 -5.61
C ARG A 88 -10.20 0.23 -4.49
N LEU A 89 -8.91 0.07 -4.78
CA LEU A 89 -7.90 -0.23 -3.76
C LEU A 89 -7.79 0.86 -2.70
N LEU A 90 -7.84 2.14 -3.10
CA LEU A 90 -7.80 3.27 -2.17
C LEU A 90 -9.05 3.32 -1.27
N ARG A 91 -10.22 2.95 -1.79
CA ARG A 91 -11.45 2.81 -0.98
C ARG A 91 -11.38 1.63 -0.02
N GLU A 92 -10.93 0.47 -0.50
CA GLU A 92 -10.76 -0.74 0.33
C GLU A 92 -9.77 -0.48 1.47
N GLY A 93 -8.75 0.35 1.23
CA GLY A 93 -7.83 0.83 2.26
C GLY A 93 -8.33 2.00 3.11
N GLY A 94 -9.57 2.45 2.93
CA GLY A 94 -10.20 3.50 3.74
C GLY A 94 -9.58 4.90 3.60
N LEU A 95 -8.83 5.16 2.53
CA LEU A 95 -8.21 6.48 2.29
C LEU A 95 -9.16 7.44 1.58
N ILE A 96 -10.06 6.90 0.77
CA ILE A 96 -11.03 7.68 -0.02
C ILE A 96 -12.43 7.11 0.09
N GLU A 97 -13.42 7.97 -0.08
CA GLU A 97 -14.82 7.63 -0.22
C GLU A 97 -15.34 8.03 -1.61
N GLY A 98 -16.41 7.36 -2.05
CA GLY A 98 -17.03 7.59 -3.36
C GLY A 98 -18.54 7.71 -3.25
N GLU A 99 -19.10 8.77 -3.82
CA GLU A 99 -20.54 9.05 -3.83
C GLU A 99 -21.06 9.06 -5.28
N GLN A 100 -22.11 8.28 -5.55
CA GLN A 100 -22.76 8.27 -6.87
C GLN A 100 -23.80 9.40 -6.95
N ARG A 101 -23.69 10.22 -8.01
CA ARG A 101 -24.58 11.34 -8.32
C ARG A 101 -25.07 11.23 -9.76
N GLY A 102 -26.24 10.62 -9.93
CA GLY A 102 -26.78 10.28 -11.25
C GLY A 102 -25.89 9.25 -11.96
N LEU A 103 -25.36 9.63 -13.12
CA LEU A 103 -24.50 8.77 -13.95
C LEU A 103 -23.01 8.81 -13.53
N TRP A 104 -22.63 9.73 -12.65
CA TRP A 104 -21.23 10.01 -12.32
C TRP A 104 -20.91 9.63 -10.88
N VAL A 105 -19.65 9.30 -10.60
CA VAL A 105 -19.14 9.02 -9.25
C VAL A 105 -18.11 10.08 -8.89
N TYR A 106 -18.21 10.58 -7.67
CA TYR A 106 -17.32 11.59 -7.11
C TYR A 106 -16.53 11.01 -5.95
N TYR A 107 -15.25 11.33 -5.88
CA TYR A 107 -14.32 10.84 -4.86
C TYR A 107 -13.78 11.95 -3.98
N HIS A 108 -13.58 11.68 -2.70
CA HIS A 108 -12.91 12.58 -1.77
C HIS A 108 -12.07 11.80 -0.76
N LEU A 109 -11.14 12.49 -0.09
CA LEU A 109 -10.41 11.91 1.04
C LEU A 109 -11.38 11.65 2.20
N CYS A 110 -11.17 10.54 2.89
CA CYS A 110 -11.82 10.29 4.19
C CYS A 110 -11.35 11.36 5.19
N ALA A 111 -12.28 11.95 5.94
CA ALA A 111 -11.98 13.04 6.88
C ALA A 111 -10.89 12.64 7.89
N ASP A 112 -10.97 11.42 8.42
CA ASP A 112 -10.03 10.88 9.41
C ASP A 112 -8.61 10.66 8.85
N GLN A 113 -8.46 10.56 7.53
CA GLN A 113 -7.17 10.31 6.87
C GLN A 113 -6.63 11.54 6.15
N ALA A 114 -7.44 12.58 5.95
CA ALA A 114 -7.08 13.73 5.12
C ALA A 114 -5.79 14.41 5.58
N GLU A 115 -5.67 14.73 6.87
CA GLU A 115 -4.48 15.39 7.43
C GLU A 115 -3.24 14.51 7.36
N ARG A 116 -3.38 13.19 7.55
CA ARG A 116 -2.26 12.24 7.40
C ARG A 116 -1.77 12.17 5.97
N VAL A 117 -2.69 12.11 5.01
CA VAL A 117 -2.37 12.08 3.58
C VAL A 117 -1.68 13.38 3.16
N LYS A 118 -2.20 14.54 3.57
CA LYS A 118 -1.56 15.84 3.28
C LYS A 118 -0.13 15.91 3.84
N ALA A 119 0.05 15.52 5.11
CA ALA A 119 1.37 15.48 5.73
C ALA A 119 2.35 14.56 4.97
N LEU A 120 1.90 13.39 4.49
CA LEU A 120 2.71 12.48 3.68
C LEU A 120 3.09 13.08 2.32
N LEU A 121 2.21 13.90 1.73
CA LEU A 121 2.45 14.58 0.46
C LEU A 121 3.22 15.90 0.61
N GLY A 122 3.55 16.31 1.84
CA GLY A 122 4.24 17.58 2.14
C GLY A 122 3.36 18.82 1.91
N GLN A 123 2.05 18.69 2.13
CA GLN A 123 1.04 19.74 1.96
C GLN A 123 0.42 20.15 3.30
#